data_AF-A0ABD3ZA92-F1
#
_entry.id   AF-A0ABD3ZA92-F1
#
_cell.length_a   1.000
_cell.length_b   1.000
_cell.length_c   1.000
_cell.angle_alpha   90.00
_cell.angle_beta   90.00
_cell.angle_gamma   90.00
#
_symmetry.space_group_name_H-M   'P 1'
#
loop_
_entity.id
_entity.type
_entity.pdbx_description
1 polymer ?
#
loop_
_entity_poly.entity_id
_entity_poly.type
_entity_poly.pdbx_seq_one_letter_code
_entity_poly.pdbx_strand_id
1 'polypeptide(L)'
;MTMKTLAERFEVLEQDYNAVISTKYMGTSAFGHGSQEYIDSAKGNNWIARVKKLLEDSYGKESDYYKDFNDTKKIAWYSNYQSLLKHYKPIFDAAREDLAHSATAQIMATEHAELDLIINILNKFPAFCRQLNKRYNDRAPFEINDEYDVQDLVHALLLLHFDDVRPEEASPSYAGSSSRQDFLLKKEKIVIEVKKTRRSLGTGKIGEELIIDMARYRAHPDCDTLVCFVYDPDGWVNNPKGVIDDLEGGDTEGKTRVVIAQF
;
A
#
# COMPACT_ATOMS: atom_id res chain seq x y z
N MET A 1 -21.88 -18.62 0.66
CA MET A 1 -21.03 -18.55 -0.55
C MET A 1 -20.26 -17.25 -0.47
N THR A 2 -18.97 -17.31 -0.18
CA THR A 2 -18.10 -16.13 -0.22
C THR A 2 -17.95 -15.68 -1.68
N MET A 3 -18.18 -14.39 -1.95
CA MET A 3 -17.87 -13.79 -3.24
C MET A 3 -16.36 -13.89 -3.47
N LYS A 4 -15.93 -14.54 -4.56
CA LYS A 4 -14.51 -14.62 -4.93
C LYS A 4 -14.01 -13.23 -5.33
N THR A 5 -12.77 -12.89 -4.98
CA THR A 5 -12.10 -11.66 -5.45
C THR A 5 -11.91 -11.70 -6.97
N LEU A 6 -11.68 -10.55 -7.61
CA LEU A 6 -11.43 -10.50 -9.06
C LEU A 6 -10.20 -11.33 -9.46
N ALA A 7 -9.12 -11.25 -8.68
CA ALA A 7 -7.90 -12.04 -8.92
C ALA A 7 -8.17 -13.55 -8.86
N GLU A 8 -8.92 -14.04 -7.87
CA GLU A 8 -9.32 -15.45 -7.78
C GLU A 8 -10.19 -15.88 -8.97
N ARG A 9 -11.02 -14.98 -9.50
CA ARG A 9 -11.85 -15.28 -10.68
C ARG A 9 -11.00 -15.41 -11.95
N PHE A 10 -9.94 -14.61 -12.11
CA PHE A 10 -8.96 -14.77 -13.19
C PHE A 10 -8.25 -16.13 -13.07
N GLU A 11 -7.77 -16.50 -11.89
CA GLU A 11 -7.04 -17.77 -11.69
C GLU A 11 -7.90 -19.00 -12.00
N VAL A 12 -9.16 -18.99 -11.56
CA VAL A 12 -10.12 -20.07 -11.90
C VAL A 12 -10.35 -20.17 -13.40
N LEU A 13 -10.43 -19.03 -14.11
CA LEU A 13 -10.63 -19.04 -15.56
C LEU A 13 -9.38 -19.47 -16.32
N GLU A 14 -8.18 -19.28 -15.78
CA GLU A 14 -6.96 -19.85 -16.37
C GLU A 14 -6.97 -21.39 -16.26
N GLN A 15 -7.42 -21.94 -15.15
CA GLN A 15 -7.61 -23.38 -14.98
C GLN A 15 -8.67 -23.93 -15.94
N ASP A 16 -9.81 -23.23 -16.07
CA ASP A 16 -10.86 -23.58 -17.02
C ASP A 16 -10.37 -23.52 -18.47
N TYR A 17 -9.53 -22.54 -18.82
CA TYR A 17 -8.89 -22.44 -20.13
C TYR A 17 -8.07 -23.70 -20.44
N ASN A 18 -7.23 -24.13 -19.50
CA ASN A 18 -6.44 -25.35 -19.66
C ASN A 18 -7.33 -26.60 -19.84
N ALA A 19 -8.44 -26.67 -19.11
CA ALA A 19 -9.43 -27.73 -19.29
C ALA A 19 -10.09 -27.69 -20.69
N VAL A 20 -10.35 -26.51 -21.25
CA VAL A 20 -10.84 -26.35 -22.63
C VAL A 20 -9.77 -26.83 -23.63
N ILE A 21 -8.53 -26.36 -23.51
CA ILE A 21 -7.44 -26.72 -24.42
C ILE A 21 -7.14 -28.23 -24.40
N SER A 22 -7.33 -28.89 -23.26
CA SER A 22 -7.17 -30.35 -23.16
C SER A 22 -8.15 -31.15 -24.04
N THR A 23 -9.23 -30.54 -24.51
CA THR A 23 -10.21 -31.16 -25.43
C THR A 23 -9.83 -31.07 -26.90
N LYS A 24 -8.59 -30.65 -27.21
CA LYS A 24 -8.12 -30.46 -28.58
C LYS A 24 -8.23 -31.74 -29.41
N TYR A 25 -8.77 -31.63 -30.62
CA TYR A 25 -8.86 -32.71 -31.59
C TYR A 25 -8.68 -32.22 -33.03
N MET A 26 -8.35 -33.11 -33.96
CA MET A 26 -8.30 -32.82 -35.39
C MET A 26 -9.67 -33.09 -36.03
N GLY A 27 -10.19 -32.11 -36.77
CA GLY A 27 -11.45 -32.20 -37.50
C GLY A 27 -11.31 -31.79 -38.96
N THR A 28 -12.34 -32.04 -39.76
CA THR A 28 -12.43 -31.57 -41.15
C THR A 28 -12.85 -30.10 -41.17
N SER A 29 -12.16 -29.27 -41.95
CA SER A 29 -12.52 -27.86 -42.08
C SER A 29 -13.89 -27.70 -42.74
N ALA A 30 -14.74 -26.84 -42.17
CA ALA A 30 -16.02 -26.46 -42.76
C ALA A 30 -15.88 -25.64 -44.05
N PHE A 31 -14.69 -25.06 -44.30
CA PHE A 31 -14.44 -24.10 -45.38
C PHE A 31 -13.35 -24.55 -46.36
N GLY A 32 -12.82 -25.76 -46.25
CA GLY A 32 -11.79 -26.28 -47.16
C GLY A 32 -11.54 -27.78 -47.05
N HIS A 33 -10.77 -28.35 -47.98
CA HIS A 33 -10.44 -29.78 -48.03
C HIS A 33 -9.33 -30.21 -47.05
N GLY A 34 -8.99 -29.37 -46.05
CA GLY A 34 -7.91 -29.60 -45.09
C GLY A 34 -8.42 -29.97 -43.69
N SER A 35 -7.60 -30.68 -42.92
CA SER A 35 -7.85 -30.91 -41.49
C SER A 35 -7.35 -29.73 -40.65
N GLN A 36 -8.10 -29.36 -39.61
CA GLN A 36 -7.78 -28.27 -38.68
C GLN A 36 -7.95 -28.71 -37.23
N GLU A 37 -7.30 -27.99 -36.31
CA GLU A 37 -7.46 -28.20 -34.87
C GLU A 37 -8.74 -27.53 -34.36
N TYR A 38 -9.47 -28.26 -33.52
CA TYR A 38 -10.69 -27.83 -32.85
C TYR A 38 -10.63 -28.16 -31.35
N ILE A 39 -11.52 -27.56 -30.59
CA ILE A 39 -11.79 -27.85 -29.16
C ILE A 39 -13.27 -28.15 -28.97
N ASP A 40 -13.64 -28.68 -27.80
CA ASP A 40 -15.04 -28.80 -27.38
C ASP A 40 -15.72 -27.43 -27.38
N SER A 41 -16.67 -27.24 -28.31
CA SER A 41 -17.36 -25.96 -28.51
C SER A 41 -18.19 -25.54 -27.29
N ALA A 42 -18.78 -26.47 -26.54
CA ALA A 42 -19.61 -26.13 -25.39
C ALA A 42 -18.73 -25.61 -24.25
N LYS A 43 -17.62 -26.29 -23.97
CA LYS A 43 -16.64 -25.84 -22.97
C LYS A 43 -15.99 -24.51 -23.38
N GLY A 44 -15.60 -24.38 -24.65
CA GLY A 44 -15.03 -23.14 -25.17
C GLY A 44 -15.99 -21.95 -25.05
N ASN A 45 -17.24 -22.12 -25.46
CA ASN A 45 -18.25 -21.05 -25.36
C ASN A 45 -18.58 -20.67 -23.91
N ASN A 46 -18.62 -21.66 -23.00
CA ASN A 46 -18.81 -21.38 -21.58
C ASN A 46 -17.67 -20.52 -21.01
N TRP A 47 -16.42 -20.88 -21.34
CA TRP A 47 -15.25 -20.11 -20.94
C TRP A 47 -15.30 -18.67 -21.48
N ILE A 48 -15.57 -18.51 -22.79
CA ILE A 48 -15.69 -17.18 -23.43
C ILE A 48 -16.75 -16.32 -22.72
N ALA A 49 -17.92 -16.89 -22.42
CA ALA A 49 -19.01 -16.17 -21.74
C ALA A 49 -18.61 -15.72 -20.32
N ARG A 50 -17.89 -16.58 -19.58
CA ARG A 50 -17.44 -16.25 -18.22
C ARG A 50 -16.32 -15.22 -18.22
N VAL A 51 -15.39 -15.29 -19.16
CA VAL A 51 -14.35 -14.26 -19.35
C VAL A 51 -14.99 -12.92 -19.71
N LYS A 52 -15.93 -12.89 -20.66
CA LYS A 52 -16.66 -11.66 -21.00
C LYS A 52 -17.28 -11.01 -19.76
N LYS A 53 -17.92 -11.79 -18.89
CA LYS A 53 -18.49 -11.26 -17.65
C LYS A 53 -17.43 -10.77 -16.67
N LEU A 54 -16.30 -11.47 -16.56
CA LEU A 54 -15.18 -11.02 -15.73
C LEU A 54 -14.60 -9.68 -16.24
N LEU A 55 -14.43 -9.51 -17.55
CA LEU A 55 -13.94 -8.25 -18.14
C LEU A 55 -14.91 -7.10 -17.89
N GLU A 56 -16.23 -7.35 -18.02
CA GLU A 56 -17.26 -6.37 -17.67
C GLU A 56 -17.16 -5.95 -16.20
N ASP A 57 -17.05 -6.92 -15.29
CA ASP A 57 -17.01 -6.64 -13.85
C ASP A 57 -15.71 -5.96 -13.42
N SER A 58 -14.60 -6.20 -14.13
CA SER A 58 -13.27 -5.68 -13.78
C SER A 58 -13.01 -4.29 -14.38
N TYR A 59 -13.42 -4.06 -15.63
CA TYR A 59 -13.05 -2.85 -16.39
C TYR A 59 -14.25 -2.10 -16.97
N GLY A 60 -15.47 -2.65 -16.86
CA GLY A 60 -16.67 -2.09 -17.46
C GLY A 60 -16.80 -2.35 -18.97
N LYS A 61 -18.01 -2.11 -19.49
CA LYS A 61 -18.36 -2.35 -20.91
C LYS A 61 -17.65 -1.41 -21.88
N GLU A 62 -17.21 -0.26 -21.39
CA GLU A 62 -16.55 0.75 -22.22
C GLU A 62 -15.04 0.53 -22.36
N SER A 63 -14.47 -0.41 -21.62
CA SER A 63 -13.05 -0.75 -21.71
C SER A 63 -12.67 -1.34 -23.06
N ASP A 64 -11.44 -1.07 -23.49
CA ASP A 64 -10.88 -1.65 -24.72
C ASP A 64 -10.84 -3.17 -24.61
N TYR A 65 -10.52 -3.74 -23.44
CA TYR A 65 -10.59 -5.19 -23.21
C TYR A 65 -11.97 -5.76 -23.51
N TYR A 66 -13.04 -5.16 -22.99
CA TYR A 66 -14.39 -5.65 -23.23
C TYR A 66 -14.79 -5.47 -24.69
N LYS A 67 -14.47 -4.32 -25.29
CA LYS A 67 -14.80 -4.02 -26.71
C LYS A 67 -14.07 -4.98 -27.66
N ASP A 68 -12.76 -5.12 -27.52
CA ASP A 68 -11.94 -6.00 -28.35
C ASP A 68 -12.30 -7.48 -28.16
N PHE A 69 -12.60 -7.91 -26.92
CA PHE A 69 -13.04 -9.28 -26.66
C PHE A 69 -14.32 -9.62 -27.45
N ASN A 70 -15.22 -8.65 -27.62
CA ASN A 70 -16.45 -8.80 -28.38
C ASN A 70 -16.30 -8.55 -29.91
N ASP A 71 -15.16 -8.04 -30.40
CA ASP A 71 -14.92 -7.84 -31.83
C ASP A 71 -14.51 -9.15 -32.52
N THR A 72 -15.49 -9.90 -33.00
CA THR A 72 -15.25 -11.19 -33.65
C THR A 72 -14.86 -11.08 -35.13
N LYS A 73 -14.69 -9.87 -35.69
CA LYS A 73 -14.37 -9.68 -37.12
C LYS A 73 -13.02 -10.31 -37.48
N LYS A 74 -12.05 -10.25 -36.57
CA LYS A 74 -10.68 -10.75 -36.77
C LYS A 74 -10.57 -12.27 -36.77
N ILE A 75 -11.62 -12.97 -36.31
CA ILE A 75 -11.63 -14.43 -36.13
C ILE A 75 -12.68 -15.15 -36.98
N ALA A 76 -13.34 -14.45 -37.89
CA ALA A 76 -14.42 -15.01 -38.72
C ALA A 76 -13.99 -16.24 -39.55
N TRP A 77 -12.70 -16.36 -39.86
CA TRP A 77 -12.12 -17.43 -40.68
C TRP A 77 -11.30 -18.45 -39.87
N TYR A 78 -11.32 -18.35 -38.54
CA TYR A 78 -10.54 -19.22 -37.66
C TYR A 78 -11.39 -20.37 -37.12
N SER A 79 -10.75 -21.53 -36.88
CA SER A 79 -11.39 -22.58 -36.09
C SER A 79 -11.63 -22.09 -34.66
N ASN A 80 -12.55 -22.72 -33.92
CA ASN A 80 -12.83 -22.33 -32.54
C ASN A 80 -11.56 -22.35 -31.65
N TYR A 81 -10.65 -23.29 -31.89
CA TYR A 81 -9.35 -23.36 -31.23
C TYR A 81 -8.44 -22.19 -31.60
N GLN A 82 -8.33 -21.86 -32.89
CA GLN A 82 -7.53 -20.73 -33.35
C GLN A 82 -8.09 -19.39 -32.84
N SER A 83 -9.40 -19.23 -32.82
CA SER A 83 -10.07 -18.07 -32.23
C SER A 83 -9.77 -17.93 -30.75
N LEU A 84 -9.82 -19.05 -30.01
CA LEU A 84 -9.48 -19.07 -28.58
C LEU A 84 -8.04 -18.62 -28.33
N LEU A 85 -7.08 -19.16 -29.09
CA LEU A 85 -5.66 -18.87 -28.91
C LEU A 85 -5.24 -17.48 -29.40
N LYS A 86 -5.78 -17.02 -30.53
CA LYS A 86 -5.28 -15.81 -31.20
C LYS A 86 -6.03 -14.54 -30.83
N HIS A 87 -7.23 -14.67 -30.27
CA HIS A 87 -8.09 -13.53 -29.96
C HIS A 87 -8.47 -13.49 -28.49
N TYR A 88 -9.10 -14.55 -27.97
CA TYR A 88 -9.66 -14.48 -26.62
C TYR A 88 -8.61 -14.60 -25.51
N LYS A 89 -7.66 -15.54 -25.61
CA LYS A 89 -6.62 -15.75 -24.59
C LYS A 89 -5.68 -14.56 -24.42
N PRO A 90 -5.16 -13.91 -25.48
CA PRO A 90 -4.29 -12.74 -25.33
C PRO A 90 -4.98 -11.56 -24.64
N ILE A 91 -6.27 -11.32 -24.92
CA ILE A 91 -7.03 -10.26 -24.27
C ILE A 91 -7.25 -10.58 -22.78
N PHE A 92 -7.57 -11.84 -22.48
CA PHE A 92 -7.69 -12.31 -21.10
C PHE A 92 -6.36 -12.15 -20.33
N ASP A 93 -5.24 -12.53 -20.93
CA ASP A 93 -3.91 -12.45 -20.30
C ASP A 93 -3.50 -11.00 -20.05
N ALA A 94 -3.67 -10.13 -21.05
CA ALA A 94 -3.39 -8.70 -20.91
C ALA A 94 -4.24 -8.06 -19.80
N ALA A 95 -5.54 -8.37 -19.77
CA ALA A 95 -6.42 -7.88 -18.71
C ALA A 95 -5.96 -8.40 -17.32
N ARG A 96 -5.61 -9.68 -17.21
CA ARG A 96 -5.12 -10.25 -15.95
C ARG A 96 -3.84 -9.56 -15.46
N GLU A 97 -2.90 -9.32 -16.36
CA GLU A 97 -1.63 -8.65 -16.04
C GLU A 97 -1.85 -7.19 -15.59
N ASP A 98 -2.74 -6.45 -16.27
CA ASP A 98 -3.10 -5.08 -15.88
C ASP A 98 -3.82 -5.01 -14.53
N LEU A 99 -4.62 -6.02 -14.18
CA LEU A 99 -5.24 -6.10 -12.85
C LEU A 99 -4.17 -6.15 -11.74
N ALA A 100 -3.09 -6.91 -11.94
CA ALA A 100 -2.02 -7.01 -10.95
C ALA A 100 -1.24 -5.69 -10.80
N HIS A 101 -0.98 -5.01 -11.92
CA HIS A 101 -0.31 -3.70 -11.90
C HIS A 101 -1.18 -2.61 -11.25
N SER A 102 -2.47 -2.56 -11.60
CA SER A 102 -3.40 -1.59 -11.01
C SER A 102 -3.62 -1.83 -9.51
N ALA A 103 -3.69 -3.09 -9.06
CA ALA A 103 -3.73 -3.41 -7.64
C ALA A 103 -2.47 -2.92 -6.91
N THR A 104 -1.28 -3.15 -7.49
CA THR A 104 0.00 -2.68 -6.93
C THR A 104 0.03 -1.15 -6.84
N ALA A 105 -0.36 -0.46 -7.92
CA ALA A 105 -0.42 0.99 -7.95
C ALA A 105 -1.42 1.55 -6.91
N GLN A 106 -2.57 0.89 -6.73
CA GLN A 106 -3.55 1.28 -5.72
C GLN A 106 -3.04 1.09 -4.29
N ILE A 107 -2.31 0.00 -4.02
CA ILE A 107 -1.65 -0.24 -2.72
C ILE A 107 -0.64 0.86 -2.46
N MET A 108 0.28 1.12 -3.40
CA MET A 108 1.26 2.20 -3.26
C MET A 108 0.59 3.56 -3.05
N ALA A 109 -0.47 3.88 -3.80
CA ALA A 109 -1.22 5.13 -3.63
C ALA A 109 -1.87 5.22 -2.24
N THR A 110 -2.34 4.10 -1.69
CA THR A 110 -2.93 4.04 -0.35
C THR A 110 -1.86 4.22 0.73
N GLU A 111 -0.72 3.51 0.63
CA GLU A 111 0.43 3.66 1.52
C GLU A 111 0.94 5.12 1.55
N HIS A 112 1.05 5.74 0.36
CA HIS A 112 1.39 7.16 0.25
C HIS A 112 0.36 8.06 0.94
N ALA A 113 -0.93 7.80 0.77
CA ALA A 113 -1.99 8.59 1.41
C ALA A 113 -2.00 8.45 2.95
N GLU A 114 -1.72 7.25 3.48
CA GLU A 114 -1.63 6.97 4.92
C GLU A 114 -0.41 7.68 5.54
N LEU A 115 0.75 7.62 4.88
CA LEU A 115 1.95 8.36 5.31
C LEU A 115 1.71 9.88 5.28
N ASP A 116 1.12 10.40 4.21
CA ASP A 116 0.79 11.83 4.09
C ASP A 116 -0.18 12.28 5.18
N LEU A 117 -1.15 11.44 5.56
CA LEU A 117 -2.06 11.70 6.66
C LEU A 117 -1.31 11.81 7.99
N ILE A 118 -0.41 10.87 8.30
CA ILE A 118 0.43 10.89 9.50
C ILE A 118 1.28 12.17 9.53
N ILE A 119 2.00 12.47 8.45
CA ILE A 119 2.83 13.68 8.35
C ILE A 119 1.99 14.94 8.57
N ASN A 120 0.77 15.00 8.01
CA ASN A 120 -0.13 16.13 8.21
C ASN A 120 -0.65 16.24 9.66
N ILE A 121 -0.94 15.13 10.34
CA ILE A 121 -1.31 15.11 11.77
C ILE A 121 -0.16 15.68 12.59
N LEU A 122 1.06 15.19 12.38
CA LEU A 122 2.25 15.60 13.13
C LEU A 122 2.62 17.07 12.87
N ASN A 123 2.53 17.55 11.63
CA ASN A 123 2.73 18.96 11.30
C ASN A 123 1.67 19.88 11.96
N LYS A 124 0.45 19.38 12.16
CA LYS A 124 -0.65 20.12 12.82
C LYS A 124 -0.64 19.98 14.34
N PHE A 125 0.22 19.13 14.89
CA PHE A 125 0.30 18.89 16.32
C PHE A 125 0.48 20.16 17.17
N PRO A 126 1.31 21.16 16.79
CA PRO A 126 1.39 22.42 17.54
C PRO A 126 0.05 23.19 17.58
N ALA A 127 -0.71 23.17 16.49
CA ALA A 127 -2.03 23.80 16.45
C ALA A 127 -3.04 23.10 17.35
N PHE A 128 -2.99 21.76 17.38
CA PHE A 128 -3.76 20.92 18.28
C PHE A 128 -3.45 21.25 19.76
N CYS A 129 -2.18 21.28 20.16
CA CYS A 129 -1.76 21.62 21.52
C CYS A 129 -2.19 23.05 21.93
N ARG A 130 -2.10 24.03 21.02
CA ARG A 130 -2.62 25.39 21.28
C ARG A 130 -4.11 25.39 21.56
N GLN A 131 -4.88 24.59 20.80
CA GLN A 131 -6.32 24.52 21.00
C GLN A 131 -6.68 23.85 22.31
N LEU A 132 -5.96 22.79 22.71
CA LEU A 132 -6.13 22.16 24.03
C LEU A 132 -5.88 23.16 25.17
N ASN A 133 -4.90 24.05 25.02
CA ASN A 133 -4.58 25.08 26.00
C ASN A 133 -5.60 26.24 26.05
N LYS A 134 -6.46 26.40 25.04
CA LYS A 134 -7.56 27.39 25.05
C LYS A 134 -8.77 26.85 25.80
N ARG A 135 -8.68 26.83 27.13
CA ARG A 135 -9.75 26.30 27.99
C ARG A 135 -10.73 27.39 28.43
N TYR A 136 -12.01 27.02 28.54
CA TYR A 136 -13.07 27.90 29.03
C TYR A 136 -12.88 28.23 30.53
N ASN A 137 -13.16 29.48 30.92
CA ASN A 137 -13.27 29.93 32.31
C ASN A 137 -12.02 29.62 33.15
N ASP A 138 -10.85 29.99 32.63
CA ASP A 138 -9.54 29.91 33.30
C ASP A 138 -9.20 28.53 33.89
N ARG A 139 -9.72 27.46 33.27
CA ARG A 139 -9.36 26.09 33.65
C ARG A 139 -7.87 25.85 33.41
N ALA A 140 -7.25 25.09 34.31
CA ALA A 140 -5.83 24.73 34.22
C ALA A 140 -5.45 24.18 32.83
N PRO A 141 -4.39 24.66 32.17
CA PRO A 141 -3.95 24.16 30.87
C PRO A 141 -3.62 22.66 30.87
N PHE A 142 -3.52 22.05 29.69
CA PHE A 142 -2.95 20.71 29.58
C PHE A 142 -1.43 20.84 29.58
N GLU A 143 -0.78 20.28 30.58
CA GLU A 143 0.69 20.28 30.67
C GLU A 143 1.25 19.16 29.78
N ILE A 144 2.22 19.50 28.93
CA ILE A 144 2.98 18.55 28.11
C ILE A 144 4.44 18.70 28.55
N ASN A 145 4.86 17.86 29.49
CA ASN A 145 6.12 17.99 30.19
C ASN A 145 7.25 17.31 29.42
N ASP A 146 7.03 16.07 29.00
CA ASP A 146 8.05 15.23 28.36
C ASP A 146 7.52 14.51 27.09
N GLU A 147 8.32 13.57 26.58
CA GLU A 147 8.01 12.82 25.36
C GLU A 147 6.85 11.84 25.54
N TYR A 148 6.63 11.32 26.74
CA TYR A 148 5.53 10.41 27.02
C TYR A 148 4.17 11.13 26.95
N ASP A 149 4.09 12.37 27.43
CA ASP A 149 2.89 13.19 27.26
C ASP A 149 2.58 13.46 25.76
N VAL A 150 3.63 13.61 24.94
CA VAL A 150 3.46 13.76 23.48
C VAL A 150 3.00 12.46 22.85
N GLN A 151 3.58 11.33 23.26
CA GLN A 151 3.18 10.00 22.81
C GLN A 151 1.70 9.74 23.07
N ASP A 152 1.20 9.98 24.28
CA ASP A 152 -0.21 9.80 24.63
C ASP A 152 -1.15 10.59 23.71
N LEU A 153 -0.79 11.85 23.43
CA LEU A 153 -1.58 12.73 22.56
C LEU A 153 -1.51 12.30 21.09
N VAL A 154 -0.33 11.93 20.60
CA VAL A 154 -0.15 11.41 19.24
C VAL A 154 -0.91 10.11 19.06
N HIS A 155 -0.85 9.20 20.02
CA HIS A 155 -1.58 7.93 20.00
C HIS A 155 -3.07 8.16 19.89
N ALA A 156 -3.62 9.07 20.70
CA ALA A 156 -5.04 9.42 20.64
C ALA A 156 -5.46 9.96 19.27
N LEU A 157 -4.60 10.73 18.60
CA LEU A 157 -4.84 11.22 17.23
C LEU A 157 -4.77 10.10 16.19
N LEU A 158 -3.81 9.18 16.32
CA LEU A 158 -3.67 8.05 15.40
C LEU A 158 -4.87 7.09 15.49
N LEU A 159 -5.39 6.83 16.69
CA LEU A 159 -6.57 5.97 16.91
C LEU A 159 -7.86 6.53 16.27
N LEU A 160 -7.88 7.79 15.84
CA LEU A 160 -8.99 8.33 15.04
C LEU A 160 -8.99 7.84 13.59
N HIS A 161 -7.85 7.35 13.12
CA HIS A 161 -7.60 7.05 11.71
C HIS A 161 -7.15 5.62 11.44
N PHE A 162 -6.55 4.94 12.44
CA PHE A 162 -5.95 3.63 12.29
C PHE A 162 -6.49 2.65 13.36
N ASP A 163 -6.81 1.43 12.93
CA ASP A 163 -7.43 0.41 13.79
C ASP A 163 -6.42 -0.41 14.61
N ASP A 164 -5.18 -0.59 14.13
CA ASP A 164 -4.10 -1.36 14.80
C ASP A 164 -2.86 -0.48 15.00
N VAL A 165 -2.90 0.36 16.03
CA VAL A 165 -1.75 1.13 16.52
C VAL A 165 -1.19 0.42 17.74
N ARG A 166 0.03 -0.11 17.63
CA ARG A 166 0.66 -0.87 18.71
C ARG A 166 1.66 0.00 19.46
N PRO A 167 1.39 0.32 20.74
CA PRO A 167 2.40 0.91 21.60
C PRO A 167 3.41 -0.15 22.04
N GLU A 168 4.69 0.21 22.10
CA GLU A 168 5.74 -0.54 22.82
C GLU A 168 5.94 -2.04 22.44
N GLU A 169 6.02 -2.39 21.15
CA GLU A 169 6.45 -3.76 20.77
C GLU A 169 7.98 -3.90 20.95
N ALA A 170 8.42 -4.95 21.66
CA ALA A 170 9.84 -5.22 21.85
C ALA A 170 10.46 -5.66 20.51
N SER A 171 11.38 -4.86 19.97
CA SER A 171 12.13 -5.24 18.77
C SER A 171 13.06 -6.43 19.06
N PRO A 172 13.38 -7.29 18.07
CA PRO A 172 14.46 -8.26 18.19
C PRO A 172 15.74 -7.53 18.63
N SER A 173 16.44 -8.07 19.63
CA SER A 173 17.58 -7.39 20.25
C SER A 173 18.63 -6.98 19.21
N TYR A 174 18.82 -5.68 18.99
CA TYR A 174 19.94 -5.14 18.24
C TYR A 174 21.07 -4.81 19.23
N ALA A 175 22.25 -5.40 19.02
CA ALA A 175 23.45 -5.19 19.85
C ALA A 175 23.24 -5.38 21.38
N GLY A 176 22.32 -6.28 21.79
CA GLY A 176 22.12 -6.64 23.20
C GLY A 176 21.24 -5.69 24.01
N SER A 177 20.63 -4.67 23.40
CA SER A 177 19.59 -3.84 24.02
C SER A 177 18.23 -4.06 23.34
N SER A 178 17.19 -4.37 24.11
CA SER A 178 15.81 -4.29 23.63
C SER A 178 15.37 -2.83 23.70
N SER A 179 15.24 -2.14 22.57
CA SER A 179 14.57 -0.85 22.51
C SER A 179 13.10 -1.05 22.16
N ARG A 180 12.24 -0.39 22.92
CA ARG A 180 10.80 -0.31 22.66
C ARG A 180 10.59 0.77 21.61
N GLN A 181 9.73 0.48 20.63
CA GLN A 181 9.27 1.50 19.68
C GLN A 181 8.07 2.22 20.26
N ASP A 182 7.93 3.51 19.96
CA ASP A 182 6.80 4.28 20.47
C ASP A 182 5.50 3.80 19.82
N PHE A 183 5.41 3.78 18.49
CA PHE A 183 4.26 3.23 17.77
C PHE A 183 4.65 2.39 16.56
N LEU A 184 4.02 1.21 16.43
CA LEU A 184 4.01 0.41 15.21
C LEU A 184 2.59 0.33 14.64
N LEU A 185 2.40 0.89 13.45
CA LEU A 185 1.19 0.71 12.64
C LEU A 185 1.43 -0.54 11.77
N LYS A 186 1.10 -1.71 12.30
CA LYS A 186 1.57 -2.99 11.75
C LYS A 186 1.07 -3.28 10.34
N LYS A 187 -0.17 -2.90 10.04
CA LYS A 187 -0.78 -3.12 8.72
C LYS A 187 -0.12 -2.24 7.66
N GLU A 188 0.19 -1.01 8.03
CA GLU A 188 0.81 0.01 7.19
C GLU A 188 2.35 -0.12 7.18
N LYS A 189 2.90 -0.92 8.10
CA LYS A 189 4.33 -1.11 8.36
C LYS A 189 5.09 0.21 8.57
N ILE A 190 4.43 1.14 9.26
CA ILE A 190 4.98 2.43 9.62
C ILE A 190 5.36 2.38 11.11
N VAL A 191 6.62 2.68 11.41
CA VAL A 191 7.08 2.95 12.78
C VAL A 191 7.09 4.45 12.99
N ILE A 192 6.60 4.92 14.13
CA ILE A 192 6.66 6.32 14.53
C ILE A 192 7.49 6.39 15.82
N GLU A 193 8.57 7.15 15.78
CA GLU A 193 9.41 7.50 16.92
C GLU A 193 9.08 8.95 17.34
N VAL A 194 8.80 9.18 18.62
CA VAL A 194 8.37 10.47 19.16
C VAL A 194 9.40 11.00 20.13
N LYS A 195 9.77 12.26 19.95
CA LYS A 195 10.66 12.99 20.84
C LYS A 195 10.06 14.34 21.20
N LYS A 196 10.36 14.80 22.41
CA LYS A 196 10.10 16.18 22.82
C LYS A 196 11.41 16.87 23.21
N THR A 197 11.66 18.05 22.63
CA THR A 197 12.84 18.83 23.02
C THR A 197 12.69 19.34 24.46
N ARG A 198 13.83 19.51 25.11
CA ARG A 198 13.94 20.09 26.44
C ARG A 198 15.35 20.64 26.63
N ARG A 199 15.57 21.38 27.71
CA ARG A 199 16.89 21.95 28.03
C ARG A 199 18.05 20.95 27.97
N SER A 200 17.82 19.68 28.33
CA SER A 200 18.83 18.62 28.30
C SER A 200 18.97 17.91 26.94
N LEU A 201 18.02 18.13 26.01
CA LEU A 201 17.86 17.47 24.70
C LEU A 201 17.53 18.53 23.62
N GLY A 202 18.57 19.24 23.15
CA GLY A 202 18.49 20.19 22.03
C GLY A 202 19.10 19.63 20.74
N THR A 203 19.29 20.49 19.73
CA THR A 203 19.67 20.13 18.33
C THR A 203 20.72 19.01 18.19
N GLY A 204 21.88 19.09 18.86
CA GLY A 204 22.94 18.11 18.68
C GLY A 204 22.59 16.71 19.21
N LYS A 205 21.96 16.66 20.39
CA LYS A 205 21.61 15.39 21.04
C LYS A 205 20.39 14.72 20.40
N ILE A 206 19.42 15.52 19.91
CA ILE A 206 18.25 14.94 19.25
C ILE A 206 18.65 14.23 17.95
N GLY A 207 19.59 14.78 17.17
CA GLY A 207 20.12 14.12 15.99
C GLY A 207 20.86 12.82 16.31
N GLU A 208 21.70 12.82 17.36
CA GLU A 208 22.42 11.62 17.82
C GLU A 208 21.46 10.51 18.24
N GLU A 209 20.41 10.83 19.01
CA GLU A 209 19.40 9.85 19.42
C GLU A 209 18.64 9.30 18.20
N LEU A 210 18.16 10.18 17.31
CA LEU A 210 17.41 9.76 16.12
C LEU A 210 18.23 8.89 15.16
N ILE A 211 19.54 9.12 15.01
CA ILE A 211 20.41 8.25 14.20
C ILE A 211 20.46 6.83 14.79
N ILE A 212 20.52 6.72 16.11
CA ILE A 212 20.51 5.42 16.80
C ILE A 212 19.14 4.76 16.62
N ASP A 213 18.05 5.51 16.75
CA ASP A 213 16.67 5.04 16.51
C ASP A 213 16.51 4.51 15.08
N MET A 214 16.92 5.29 14.08
CA MET A 214 16.91 4.91 12.66
C MET A 214 17.68 3.62 12.39
N ALA A 215 18.89 3.48 12.95
CA ALA A 215 19.69 2.29 12.77
C ALA A 215 19.02 1.04 13.38
N ARG A 216 18.31 1.19 14.49
CA ARG A 216 17.59 0.10 15.14
C ARG A 216 16.35 -0.32 14.36
N TYR A 217 15.55 0.62 13.88
CA TYR A 217 14.29 0.31 13.19
C TYR A 217 14.47 -0.27 11.79
N ARG A 218 15.54 0.08 11.09
CA ARG A 218 15.90 -0.57 9.82
C ARG A 218 16.06 -2.09 9.94
N ALA A 219 16.35 -2.61 11.13
CA ALA A 219 16.46 -4.04 11.38
C ALA A 219 15.11 -4.71 11.73
N HIS A 220 14.03 -3.94 11.88
CA HIS A 220 12.72 -4.47 12.27
C HIS A 220 11.97 -5.05 11.06
N PRO A 221 11.50 -6.31 11.12
CA PRO A 221 10.91 -6.99 9.94
C PRO A 221 9.59 -6.37 9.48
N ASP A 222 8.87 -5.69 10.37
CA ASP A 222 7.60 -5.03 10.08
C ASP A 222 7.75 -3.49 9.91
N CYS A 223 8.97 -2.99 9.67
CA CYS A 223 9.23 -1.55 9.44
C CYS A 223 9.63 -1.30 7.99
N ASP A 224 8.67 -0.90 7.15
CA ASP A 224 8.94 -0.45 5.78
C ASP A 224 9.18 1.06 5.72
N THR A 225 8.59 1.85 6.62
CA THR A 225 8.78 3.31 6.73
C THR A 225 8.96 3.72 8.19
N LEU A 226 9.93 4.61 8.46
CA LEU A 226 10.15 5.21 9.77
C LEU A 226 9.78 6.69 9.75
N VAL A 227 8.97 7.13 10.70
CA VAL A 227 8.61 8.53 10.91
C VAL A 227 9.19 9.00 12.24
N CYS A 228 10.15 9.91 12.20
CA CYS A 228 10.71 10.54 13.39
C CYS A 228 9.99 11.87 13.65
N PHE A 229 9.21 11.95 14.72
CA PHE A 229 8.50 13.14 15.15
C PHE A 229 9.23 13.83 16.30
N VAL A 230 9.57 15.11 16.14
CA VAL A 230 10.15 15.95 17.19
C VAL A 230 9.19 17.10 17.48
N TYR A 231 8.57 17.09 18.66
CA TYR A 231 7.82 18.23 19.16
C TYR A 231 8.78 19.21 19.84
N ASP A 232 8.94 20.40 19.24
CA ASP A 232 9.86 21.44 19.72
C ASP A 232 9.12 22.74 20.07
N PRO A 233 8.38 22.78 21.19
CA PRO A 233 7.57 23.94 21.56
C PRO A 233 8.37 25.19 21.89
N ASP A 234 9.64 25.06 22.26
CA ASP A 234 10.47 26.19 22.70
C ASP A 234 11.54 26.59 21.67
N GLY A 235 11.59 25.92 20.51
CA GLY A 235 12.56 26.24 19.46
C GLY A 235 14.01 25.87 19.79
N TRP A 236 14.25 24.77 20.51
CA TRP A 236 15.60 24.27 20.81
C TRP A 236 16.33 23.75 19.57
N VAL A 237 15.61 23.47 18.49
CA VAL A 237 16.16 23.13 17.17
C VAL A 237 16.30 24.41 16.33
N ASN A 238 17.52 24.96 16.27
CA ASN A 238 17.74 26.25 15.60
C ASN A 238 17.56 26.21 14.07
N ASN A 239 17.92 25.08 13.44
CA ASN A 239 17.78 24.88 11.98
C ASN A 239 17.07 23.55 11.70
N PRO A 240 15.74 23.48 11.88
CA PRO A 240 14.99 22.24 11.69
C PRO A 240 15.16 21.64 10.30
N LYS A 241 15.15 22.49 9.27
CA LYS A 241 15.33 22.05 7.89
C LYS A 241 16.66 21.34 7.68
N GLY A 242 17.76 21.90 8.19
CA GLY A 242 19.07 21.25 8.08
C GLY A 242 19.11 19.89 8.78
N VAL A 243 18.50 19.77 9.97
CA VAL A 243 18.43 18.50 10.69
C VAL A 243 17.60 17.47 9.91
N ILE A 244 16.46 17.88 9.33
CA ILE A 244 15.62 17.03 8.49
C ILE A 244 16.42 16.56 7.27
N ASP A 245 17.03 17.48 6.53
CA ASP A 245 17.80 17.19 5.32
C ASP A 245 18.98 16.24 5.61
N ASP A 246 19.68 16.44 6.74
CA ASP A 246 20.81 15.59 7.16
C ASP A 246 20.37 14.16 7.55
N LEU A 247 19.26 14.04 8.30
CA LEU A 247 18.74 12.74 8.75
C LEU A 247 18.11 11.95 7.60
N GLU A 248 17.27 12.58 6.79
CA GLU A 248 16.63 11.95 5.63
C GLU A 248 17.66 11.66 4.51
N GLY A 249 18.63 12.55 4.30
CA GLY A 249 19.70 12.35 3.31
C GLY A 249 20.64 11.19 3.64
N GLY A 250 20.77 10.85 4.94
CA GLY A 250 21.47 9.65 5.41
C GLY A 250 20.72 8.33 5.13
N ASP A 251 19.50 8.40 4.58
CA ASP A 251 18.69 7.25 4.23
C ASP A 251 18.65 6.98 2.73
N THR A 252 19.55 6.11 2.26
CA THR A 252 19.66 5.74 0.85
C THR A 252 18.42 5.03 0.30
N GLU A 253 17.57 4.48 1.16
CA GLU A 253 16.32 3.83 0.76
C GLU A 253 15.13 4.81 0.71
N GLY A 254 15.27 6.03 1.24
CA GLY A 254 14.21 7.05 1.24
C GLY A 254 12.96 6.69 2.05
N LYS A 255 13.12 5.79 3.03
CA LYS A 255 12.06 5.23 3.89
C LYS A 255 11.89 5.97 5.22
N THR A 256 12.76 6.94 5.49
CA THR A 256 12.68 7.78 6.67
C THR A 256 11.99 9.09 6.33
N ARG A 257 11.15 9.57 7.26
CA ARG A 257 10.55 10.90 7.24
C ARG A 257 10.76 11.55 8.60
N VAL A 258 11.20 12.80 8.62
CA VAL A 258 11.44 13.56 9.85
C VAL A 258 10.51 14.77 9.89
N VAL A 259 9.73 14.87 10.97
CA VAL A 259 8.84 16.01 11.23
C VAL A 259 9.31 16.71 12.49
N ILE A 260 9.84 17.91 12.36
CA ILE A 260 10.17 18.79 13.49
C ILE A 260 9.10 19.88 13.59
N ALA A 261 8.23 19.77 14.58
CA ALA A 261 7.08 20.65 14.73
C ALA A 261 7.36 21.74 15.78
N GLN A 262 7.52 22.97 15.28
CA GLN A 262 7.72 24.20 16.05
C GLN A 262 6.49 25.12 15.95
N PHE A 263 6.47 26.17 16.76
CA PHE A 263 5.42 27.19 16.77
C PHE A 263 5.56 28.25 15.68
#